data_AF-A0A834IIU9-F1
#
_entry.id   AF-A0A834IIU9-F1
#
_cell.length_a   1.000
_cell.length_b   1.000
_cell.length_c   1.000
_cell.angle_alpha   90.00
_cell.angle_beta   90.00
_cell.angle_gamma   90.00
#
_symmetry.space_group_name_H-M   'P 1'
#
loop_
_entity.id
_entity.type
_entity.pdbx_description
1 polymer ?
#
loop_
_entity_poly.entity_id
_entity_poly.type
_entity_poly.pdbx_seq_one_letter_code
_entity_poly.pdbx_strand_id
1 'polypeptide(L)'
;MDQILDLETAPVPIRYSVKDQLLVDRYADQEERYIFNTKFPHKHVGDISAAQHLFALTEKCPKENFPLEMNVTMNLAFWQMQLYKNEEILQHARLKMARQRRSIKRQWQALEKDEITLRQQFNDYDKFVKENAEKRGRAEKKIADDRNVIAIKESEIQDYNDKIVRMQKAKCNMELTIKSYKKFRAYLQDVVNCSFEFKSVGGLLRRFQALCDAKELLSGTLKDNMEILEHAKLEMMKLIEEKNFIIMGLNNQIANLQARYENANIKALESETLVTQIKNNAVRQLSEINMVKNSIWNVYVHMAASKKHPIKIKRENVEEQMMYINRTLTELSKVNKLIKKRSTKIK
;
A
#
# COMPACT_ATOMS: atom_id res chain seq x y z
N MET A 1 -10.54 -29.36 -34.35
CA MET A 1 -11.26 -29.38 -33.06
C MET A 1 -11.47 -27.93 -32.64
N ASP A 2 -12.08 -27.10 -33.50
CA ASP A 2 -13.52 -27.09 -33.81
C ASP A 2 -14.25 -26.53 -32.57
N GLN A 3 -15.00 -25.42 -32.58
CA GLN A 3 -15.87 -24.86 -33.60
C GLN A 3 -15.93 -23.34 -33.47
N ILE A 4 -15.84 -22.68 -34.63
CA ILE A 4 -16.41 -21.37 -34.92
C ILE A 4 -17.86 -21.62 -35.35
N LEU A 5 -18.81 -20.83 -34.83
CA LEU A 5 -20.11 -20.59 -35.47
C LEU A 5 -20.77 -19.33 -34.86
N ASP A 6 -20.63 -18.25 -35.64
CA ASP A 6 -21.67 -17.33 -36.10
C ASP A 6 -22.59 -16.64 -35.09
N LEU A 7 -22.29 -15.34 -34.90
CA LEU A 7 -23.30 -14.31 -34.71
C LEU A 7 -23.01 -13.20 -35.74
N GLU A 8 -23.69 -13.30 -36.87
CA GLU A 8 -23.88 -12.25 -37.87
C GLU A 8 -24.20 -10.92 -37.19
N THR A 9 -23.24 -10.01 -37.18
CA THR A 9 -23.47 -8.60 -36.91
C THR A 9 -23.74 -7.93 -38.25
N ALA A 10 -25.02 -7.83 -38.59
CA ALA A 10 -25.49 -7.02 -39.69
C ALA A 10 -24.90 -5.60 -39.58
N PRO A 11 -24.28 -5.04 -40.64
CA PRO A 11 -23.82 -3.67 -40.60
C PRO A 11 -25.04 -2.74 -40.50
N VAL A 12 -25.08 -1.97 -39.42
CA VAL A 12 -26.06 -0.89 -39.21
C VAL A 12 -26.00 0.03 -40.44
N PRO A 13 -27.13 0.27 -41.13
CA PRO A 13 -27.14 1.12 -42.32
C PRO A 13 -26.86 2.55 -41.87
N ILE A 14 -25.66 3.04 -42.17
CA ILE A 14 -25.32 4.44 -42.10
C ILE A 14 -26.29 5.15 -43.04
N ARG A 15 -27.29 5.86 -42.48
CA ARG A 15 -28.16 6.74 -43.26
C ARG A 15 -27.31 7.90 -43.75
N TYR A 16 -26.76 7.75 -44.96
CA TYR A 16 -26.21 8.86 -45.70
C TYR A 16 -27.31 9.89 -45.91
N SER A 17 -27.02 11.15 -45.58
CA SER A 17 -27.84 12.28 -45.95
C SER A 17 -27.97 12.28 -47.48
N VAL A 18 -29.19 12.51 -47.98
CA VAL A 18 -29.52 12.53 -49.43
C VAL A 18 -28.58 13.47 -50.23
N LYS A 19 -27.90 14.41 -49.57
CA LYS A 19 -26.91 15.31 -50.18
C LYS A 19 -25.53 14.67 -50.44
N ASP A 20 -25.14 13.64 -49.69
CA ASP A 20 -23.82 13.02 -49.82
C ASP A 20 -23.79 11.98 -50.95
N GLN A 21 -24.90 11.30 -51.22
CA GLN A 21 -25.06 10.45 -52.41
C GLN A 21 -25.09 11.26 -53.72
N LEU A 22 -25.70 12.45 -53.71
CA LEU A 22 -25.69 13.37 -54.85
C LEU A 22 -24.32 14.04 -55.12
N LEU A 23 -23.34 13.88 -54.23
CA LEU A 23 -21.98 14.39 -54.43
C LEU A 23 -21.07 13.31 -55.03
N VAL A 24 -21.21 12.06 -54.61
CA VAL A 24 -20.46 10.93 -55.21
C VAL A 24 -20.87 10.70 -56.67
N ASP A 25 -22.16 10.79 -56.98
CA ASP A 25 -22.64 10.64 -58.37
C ASP A 25 -22.18 11.81 -59.27
N ARG A 26 -22.00 13.02 -58.72
CA ARG A 26 -21.52 14.18 -59.50
C ARG A 26 -20.01 14.17 -59.78
N TYR A 27 -19.23 13.36 -59.07
CA TYR A 27 -17.79 13.20 -59.34
C TYR A 27 -17.47 11.96 -60.18
N ALA A 28 -18.39 11.00 -60.33
CA ALA A 28 -18.23 9.86 -61.24
C ALA A 28 -18.50 10.23 -62.71
N ASP A 29 -19.34 11.23 -62.97
CA ASP A 29 -19.76 11.62 -64.33
C ASP A 29 -18.79 12.57 -65.06
N GLN A 30 -17.62 12.91 -64.47
CA GLN A 30 -16.65 13.82 -65.11
C GLN A 30 -15.39 13.13 -65.67
N GLU A 31 -15.38 11.80 -65.78
CA GLU A 31 -14.41 11.07 -66.62
C GLU A 31 -14.80 11.08 -68.11
N GLU A 32 -15.42 12.16 -68.59
CA GLU A 32 -15.60 12.40 -70.01
C GLU A 32 -14.26 12.80 -70.64
N ARG A 33 -13.56 11.76 -71.10
CA ARG A 33 -12.63 11.72 -72.23
C ARG A 33 -12.39 13.08 -72.90
N TYR A 34 -11.32 13.76 -72.48
CA TYR A 34 -10.64 14.70 -73.37
C TYR A 34 -10.00 13.90 -74.51
N ILE A 35 -10.78 13.65 -75.56
CA ILE A 35 -10.25 13.19 -76.84
C ILE A 35 -9.48 14.39 -77.42
N PHE A 36 -8.16 14.41 -77.22
CA PHE A 36 -7.29 15.22 -78.04
C PHE A 36 -7.61 14.88 -79.50
N ASN A 37 -8.07 15.86 -80.28
CA ASN A 37 -8.28 15.68 -81.70
C ASN A 37 -6.91 15.50 -82.36
N THR A 38 -6.43 14.26 -82.42
CA THR A 38 -5.21 13.85 -83.12
C THR A 38 -5.44 13.92 -84.63
N LYS A 39 -5.75 15.12 -85.15
CA LYS A 39 -5.55 15.40 -86.57
C LYS A 39 -4.06 15.64 -86.76
N PHE A 40 -3.34 14.52 -86.87
CA PHE A 40 -1.94 14.49 -87.31
C PHE A 40 -1.74 15.39 -88.54
N PRO A 41 -0.63 16.14 -88.62
CA PRO A 41 -0.33 17.07 -89.72
C PRO A 41 0.10 16.36 -91.02
N HIS A 42 -0.42 15.16 -91.32
CA HIS A 42 -0.15 14.47 -92.58
C HIS A 42 -1.00 15.00 -93.75
N LYS A 43 -1.97 15.88 -93.49
CA LYS A 43 -2.76 16.56 -94.54
C LYS A 43 -2.09 17.79 -95.17
N HIS A 44 -0.81 18.05 -94.87
CA HIS A 44 0.02 18.98 -95.65
C HIS A 44 1.00 18.27 -96.60
N VAL A 45 0.91 16.94 -96.72
CA VAL A 45 1.65 16.17 -97.76
C VAL A 45 0.99 16.30 -99.15
N GLY A 46 -0.15 17.00 -99.26
CA GLY A 46 -0.75 17.38 -100.54
C GLY A 46 0.14 18.31 -101.38
N ASP A 47 1.06 19.04 -100.74
CA ASP A 47 1.94 19.99 -101.43
C ASP A 47 3.19 19.33 -102.03
N ILE A 48 3.57 18.12 -101.59
CA ILE A 48 4.69 17.36 -102.19
C ILE A 48 4.27 16.74 -103.53
N SER A 49 3.04 16.24 -103.63
CA SER A 49 2.50 15.74 -104.90
C SER A 49 2.29 16.90 -105.91
N ALA A 50 1.90 18.09 -105.42
CA ALA A 50 1.84 19.30 -106.24
C ALA A 50 3.23 19.79 -106.70
N ALA A 51 4.27 19.65 -105.87
CA ALA A 51 5.65 19.95 -106.24
C ALA A 51 6.23 18.93 -107.23
N GLN A 52 5.89 17.64 -107.09
CA GLN A 52 6.24 16.59 -108.07
C GLN A 52 5.53 16.80 -109.42
N HIS A 53 4.27 17.25 -109.42
CA HIS A 53 3.57 17.65 -110.64
C HIS A 53 4.17 18.91 -111.30
N LEU A 54 4.69 19.86 -110.51
CA LEU A 54 5.41 21.02 -111.04
C LEU A 54 6.78 20.64 -111.64
N PHE A 55 7.49 19.67 -111.05
CA PHE A 55 8.72 19.10 -111.63
C PHE A 55 8.44 18.29 -112.91
N ALA A 56 7.32 17.55 -112.95
CA ALA A 56 6.88 16.83 -114.15
C ALA A 56 6.44 17.77 -115.30
N LEU A 57 6.08 19.02 -115.00
CA LEU A 57 5.79 20.07 -115.98
C LEU A 57 7.05 20.82 -116.44
N THR A 58 8.15 20.80 -115.69
CA THR A 58 9.44 21.35 -116.14
C THR A 58 10.22 20.42 -117.07
N GLU A 59 9.92 19.11 -117.08
CA GLU A 59 10.56 18.13 -118.00
C GLU A 59 9.80 17.92 -119.33
N LYS A 60 8.61 18.51 -119.50
CA LYS A 60 7.86 18.49 -120.76
C LYS A 60 7.74 19.89 -121.35
N CYS A 61 8.88 20.48 -121.71
CA CYS A 61 8.89 21.42 -122.82
C CYS A 61 8.54 20.62 -124.10
N PRO A 62 7.44 20.90 -124.80
CA PRO A 62 7.19 20.24 -126.08
C PRO A 62 8.33 20.63 -127.03
N LYS A 63 9.00 19.61 -127.60
CA LYS A 63 9.89 19.80 -128.75
C LYS A 63 9.02 20.29 -129.90
N GLU A 64 8.90 21.60 -130.04
CA GLU A 64 8.26 22.26 -131.17
C GLU A 64 9.04 21.87 -132.44
N ASN A 65 8.36 21.25 -133.41
CA ASN A 65 8.85 21.16 -134.77
C ASN A 65 8.86 22.58 -135.35
N PHE A 66 10.04 23.19 -135.38
CA PHE A 66 10.28 24.49 -136.01
C PHE A 66 10.26 24.33 -137.54
N PRO A 67 9.37 25.01 -138.28
CA PRO A 67 9.48 25.09 -139.73
C PRO A 67 10.62 26.02 -140.11
N LEU A 68 11.58 25.53 -140.90
CA LEU A 68 12.52 26.34 -141.66
C LEU A 68 11.74 27.14 -142.72
N GLU A 69 11.68 28.45 -142.50
CA GLU A 69 12.03 29.55 -143.43
C GLU A 69 11.17 30.77 -143.08
N MET A 70 11.66 31.56 -142.12
CA MET A 70 11.03 32.81 -141.72
C MET A 70 12.11 33.82 -141.30
N ASN A 71 11.98 35.07 -141.75
CA ASN A 71 12.94 36.18 -141.69
C ASN A 71 13.54 36.43 -140.28
N VAL A 72 14.76 36.99 -140.17
CA VAL A 72 15.43 37.32 -138.88
C VAL A 72 14.54 38.20 -137.98
N THR A 73 13.79 39.12 -138.58
CA THR A 73 12.77 39.95 -137.93
C THR A 73 11.56 39.16 -137.43
N MET A 74 11.18 38.09 -138.13
CA MET A 74 10.06 37.21 -137.75
C MET A 74 10.48 36.20 -136.67
N ASN A 75 11.73 35.73 -136.67
CA ASN A 75 12.31 34.96 -135.57
C ASN A 75 12.48 35.82 -134.31
N LEU A 76 12.96 37.06 -134.44
CA LEU A 76 13.01 38.01 -133.32
C LEU A 76 11.61 38.25 -132.74
N ALA A 77 10.61 38.46 -133.60
CA ALA A 77 9.22 38.63 -133.17
C ALA A 77 8.65 37.38 -132.50
N PHE A 78 8.96 36.17 -133.01
CA PHE A 78 8.56 34.90 -132.38
C PHE A 78 9.20 34.73 -131.00
N TRP A 79 10.51 34.98 -130.86
CA TRP A 79 11.21 34.90 -129.58
C TRP A 79 10.79 36.00 -128.61
N GLN A 80 10.48 37.21 -129.10
CA GLN A 80 9.87 38.28 -128.30
C GLN A 80 8.48 37.90 -127.81
N MET A 81 7.66 37.25 -128.65
CA MET A 81 6.34 36.73 -128.29
C MET A 81 6.43 35.57 -127.29
N GLN A 82 7.43 34.68 -127.42
CA GLN A 82 7.73 33.63 -126.45
C GLN A 82 8.28 34.18 -125.13
N LEU A 83 9.15 35.19 -125.16
CA LEU A 83 9.60 35.92 -123.97
C LEU A 83 8.42 36.55 -123.26
N TYR A 84 7.53 37.22 -123.99
CA TYR A 84 6.32 37.83 -123.45
C TYR A 84 5.38 36.80 -122.81
N LYS A 85 5.13 35.66 -123.49
CA LYS A 85 4.36 34.54 -122.91
C LYS A 85 5.01 33.97 -121.65
N ASN A 86 6.32 33.75 -121.67
CA ASN A 86 7.05 33.25 -120.51
C ASN A 86 7.04 34.26 -119.36
N GLU A 87 7.14 35.55 -119.67
CA GLU A 87 7.08 36.63 -118.70
C GLU A 87 5.68 36.75 -118.08
N GLU A 88 4.60 36.58 -118.86
CA GLU A 88 3.23 36.44 -118.35
C GLU A 88 3.08 35.21 -117.43
N ILE A 89 3.62 34.05 -117.81
CA ILE A 89 3.60 32.83 -116.98
C ILE A 89 4.37 33.06 -115.67
N LEU A 90 5.53 33.71 -115.73
CA LEU A 90 6.38 33.98 -114.58
C LEU A 90 5.76 35.03 -113.66
N GLN A 91 5.09 36.04 -114.21
CA GLN A 91 4.28 36.99 -113.47
C GLN A 91 3.09 36.30 -112.79
N HIS A 92 2.36 35.43 -113.49
CA HIS A 92 1.28 34.63 -112.90
C HIS A 92 1.77 33.71 -111.78
N ALA A 93 2.91 33.05 -111.97
CA ALA A 93 3.54 32.19 -110.95
C ALA A 93 3.99 33.00 -109.72
N ARG A 94 4.62 34.18 -109.93
CA ARG A 94 4.99 35.11 -108.84
C ARG A 94 3.77 35.62 -108.09
N LEU A 95 2.69 35.97 -108.79
CA LEU A 95 1.42 36.37 -108.18
C LEU A 95 0.79 35.22 -107.37
N LYS A 96 0.82 33.99 -107.89
CA LYS A 96 0.33 32.78 -107.20
C LYS A 96 1.15 32.50 -105.93
N MET A 97 2.47 32.52 -106.03
CA MET A 97 3.37 32.34 -104.88
C MET A 97 3.23 33.47 -103.85
N ALA A 98 3.03 34.72 -104.28
CA ALA A 98 2.77 35.85 -103.39
C ALA A 98 1.43 35.68 -102.64
N ARG A 99 0.39 35.20 -103.32
CA ARG A 99 -0.90 34.85 -102.70
C ARG A 99 -0.75 33.70 -101.69
N GLN A 100 -0.03 32.64 -102.05
CA GLN A 100 0.26 31.52 -101.14
C GLN A 100 1.07 31.96 -99.91
N ARG A 101 2.15 32.75 -100.10
CA ARG A 101 2.93 33.33 -99.00
C ARG A 101 2.07 34.19 -98.07
N ARG A 102 1.14 34.99 -98.61
CA ARG A 102 0.19 35.76 -97.81
C ARG A 102 -0.77 34.84 -97.03
N SER A 103 -1.26 33.76 -97.63
CA SER A 103 -2.11 32.77 -96.96
C SER A 103 -1.38 32.06 -95.82
N ILE A 104 -0.18 31.58 -96.09
CA ILE A 104 0.69 30.91 -95.10
C ILE A 104 1.03 31.88 -93.96
N LYS A 105 1.37 33.14 -94.27
CA LYS A 105 1.62 34.16 -93.23
C LYS A 105 0.39 34.41 -92.35
N ARG A 106 -0.82 34.44 -92.92
CA ARG A 106 -2.07 34.55 -92.14
C ARG A 106 -2.31 33.33 -91.25
N GLN A 107 -2.04 32.14 -91.76
CA GLN A 107 -2.16 30.90 -90.99
C GLN A 107 -1.17 30.88 -89.82
N TRP A 108 0.09 31.25 -90.04
CA TRP A 108 1.08 31.38 -88.96
C TRP A 108 0.66 32.40 -87.90
N GLN A 109 0.16 33.56 -88.31
CA GLN A 109 -0.34 34.57 -87.36
C GLN A 109 -1.59 34.12 -86.59
N ALA A 110 -2.47 33.32 -87.20
CA ALA A 110 -3.59 32.71 -86.49
C ALA A 110 -3.09 31.68 -85.47
N LEU A 111 -2.15 30.83 -85.88
CA LEU A 111 -1.58 29.78 -85.03
C LEU A 111 -0.80 30.36 -83.84
N GLU A 112 -0.08 31.46 -84.02
CA GLU A 112 0.60 32.18 -82.95
C GLU A 112 -0.40 32.81 -81.95
N LYS A 113 -1.52 33.34 -82.44
CA LYS A 113 -2.60 33.83 -81.55
C LYS A 113 -3.24 32.70 -80.77
N ASP A 114 -3.51 31.57 -81.42
CA ASP A 114 -4.08 30.39 -80.78
C ASP A 114 -3.11 29.80 -79.74
N GLU A 115 -1.80 29.83 -80.00
CA GLU A 115 -0.79 29.41 -79.02
C GLU A 115 -0.78 30.34 -77.79
N ILE A 116 -0.83 31.65 -77.98
CA ILE A 116 -0.85 32.63 -76.88
C ILE A 116 -2.12 32.47 -76.04
N THR A 117 -3.29 32.29 -76.67
CA THR A 117 -4.55 32.09 -75.95
C THR A 117 -4.55 30.77 -75.18
N LEU A 118 -4.04 29.68 -75.75
CA LEU A 118 -3.89 28.41 -75.05
C LEU A 118 -2.95 28.53 -73.85
N ARG A 119 -1.82 29.24 -73.97
CA ARG A 119 -0.91 29.49 -72.85
C ARG A 119 -1.57 30.31 -71.74
N GLN A 120 -2.37 31.31 -72.10
CA GLN A 120 -3.15 32.10 -71.11
C GLN A 120 -4.19 31.23 -70.40
N GLN A 121 -4.98 30.45 -71.16
CA GLN A 121 -5.95 29.52 -70.60
C GLN A 121 -5.32 28.49 -69.67
N PHE A 122 -4.11 27.99 -70.01
CA PHE A 122 -3.38 27.06 -69.16
C PHE A 122 -2.97 27.71 -67.84
N ASN A 123 -2.48 28.95 -67.87
CA ASN A 123 -2.14 29.70 -66.65
C ASN A 123 -3.38 29.98 -65.80
N ASP A 124 -4.51 30.34 -66.42
CA ASP A 124 -5.78 30.56 -65.73
C ASP A 124 -6.30 29.26 -65.11
N TYR A 125 -6.16 28.14 -65.81
CA TYR A 125 -6.54 26.82 -65.31
C TYR A 125 -5.65 26.37 -64.15
N ASP A 126 -4.33 26.50 -64.25
CA ASP A 126 -3.41 26.17 -63.17
C ASP A 126 -3.68 27.04 -61.92
N LYS A 127 -3.96 28.33 -62.11
CA LYS A 127 -4.40 29.21 -61.04
C LYS A 127 -5.73 28.74 -60.43
N PHE A 128 -6.72 28.39 -61.25
CA PHE A 128 -8.00 27.88 -60.78
C PHE A 128 -7.86 26.58 -59.99
N VAL A 129 -7.02 25.65 -60.43
CA VAL A 129 -6.74 24.40 -59.71
C VAL A 129 -6.10 24.68 -58.36
N LYS A 130 -5.10 25.56 -58.30
CA LYS A 130 -4.46 25.97 -57.03
C LYS A 130 -5.45 26.62 -56.07
N GLU A 131 -6.25 27.57 -56.55
CA GLU A 131 -7.28 28.23 -55.72
C GLU A 131 -8.35 27.24 -55.23
N ASN A 132 -8.75 26.28 -56.07
CA ASN A 132 -9.72 25.25 -55.67
C ASN A 132 -9.12 24.31 -54.62
N ALA A 133 -7.86 23.89 -54.79
CA ALA A 133 -7.13 23.11 -53.79
C ALA A 133 -7.02 23.86 -52.46
N GLU A 134 -6.70 25.15 -52.47
CA GLU A 134 -6.68 25.99 -51.26
C GLU A 134 -8.06 26.17 -50.62
N LYS A 135 -9.12 26.31 -51.42
CA LYS A 135 -10.50 26.38 -50.93
C LYS A 135 -10.92 25.05 -50.28
N ARG A 136 -10.58 23.92 -50.90
CA ARG A 136 -10.81 22.57 -50.33
C ARG A 136 -10.03 22.40 -49.03
N GLY A 137 -8.73 22.71 -49.02
CA GLY A 137 -7.91 22.61 -47.81
C GLY A 137 -8.43 23.50 -46.67
N ARG A 138 -8.90 24.73 -46.96
CA ARG A 138 -9.53 25.59 -45.95
C ARG A 138 -10.86 25.02 -45.45
N ALA A 139 -11.70 24.48 -46.33
CA ALA A 139 -12.96 23.86 -45.95
C ALA A 139 -12.74 22.61 -45.10
N GLU A 140 -11.81 21.74 -45.48
CA GLU A 140 -11.43 20.54 -44.73
C GLU A 140 -10.90 20.90 -43.35
N LYS A 141 -10.00 21.89 -43.26
CA LYS A 141 -9.51 22.38 -41.97
C LYS A 141 -10.64 22.91 -41.10
N LYS A 142 -11.53 23.72 -41.66
CA LYS A 142 -12.69 24.24 -40.92
C LYS A 142 -13.61 23.12 -40.42
N ILE A 143 -13.88 22.11 -41.25
CA ILE A 143 -14.67 20.94 -40.86
C ILE A 143 -13.99 20.18 -39.72
N ALA A 144 -12.67 20.01 -39.76
CA ALA A 144 -11.92 19.36 -38.70
C ALA A 144 -11.99 20.16 -37.38
N ASP A 145 -11.79 21.48 -37.45
CA ASP A 145 -11.89 22.37 -36.30
C ASP A 145 -13.31 22.35 -35.70
N ASP A 146 -14.35 22.45 -36.54
CA ASP A 146 -15.75 22.39 -36.10
C ASP A 146 -16.08 21.04 -35.45
N ARG A 147 -15.59 19.92 -36.00
CA ARG A 147 -15.75 18.58 -35.40
C ARG A 147 -15.09 18.48 -34.03
N ASN A 148 -13.91 19.05 -33.87
CA ASN A 148 -13.22 19.09 -32.57
C ASN A 148 -14.01 19.90 -31.54
N VAL A 149 -14.55 21.06 -31.94
CA VAL A 149 -15.40 21.89 -31.07
C VAL A 149 -16.67 21.13 -30.67
N ILE A 150 -17.32 20.45 -31.61
CA ILE A 150 -18.51 19.63 -31.32
C ILE A 150 -18.17 18.53 -30.30
N ALA A 151 -17.09 17.79 -30.50
CA ALA A 151 -16.68 16.71 -29.58
C ALA A 151 -16.41 17.24 -28.16
N ILE A 152 -15.75 18.40 -28.04
CA ILE A 152 -15.51 19.04 -26.73
C ILE A 152 -16.84 19.43 -26.09
N LYS A 153 -17.76 20.04 -26.86
CA LYS A 153 -19.07 20.46 -26.33
C LYS A 153 -19.97 19.28 -25.96
N GLU A 154 -19.93 18.19 -26.71
CA GLU A 154 -20.64 16.95 -26.36
C GLU A 154 -20.10 16.36 -25.05
N SER A 155 -18.78 16.34 -24.84
CA SER A 155 -18.19 15.93 -23.57
C SER A 155 -18.61 16.84 -22.41
N GLU A 156 -18.59 18.17 -22.61
CA GLU A 156 -19.05 19.12 -21.59
C GLU A 156 -20.53 18.90 -21.24
N ILE A 157 -21.39 18.69 -22.25
CA ILE A 157 -22.81 18.41 -22.06
C ILE A 157 -23.01 17.13 -21.23
N GLN A 158 -22.24 16.08 -21.54
CA GLN A 158 -22.30 14.83 -20.79
C GLN A 158 -21.88 15.04 -19.32
N ASP A 159 -20.81 15.78 -19.07
CA ASP A 159 -20.36 16.11 -17.71
C ASP A 159 -21.43 16.89 -16.93
N TYR A 160 -22.09 17.85 -17.58
CA TYR A 160 -23.18 18.60 -16.96
C TYR A 160 -24.41 17.73 -16.68
N ASN A 161 -24.77 16.83 -17.59
CA ASN A 161 -25.85 15.87 -17.37
C ASN A 161 -25.55 14.96 -16.17
N ASP A 162 -24.32 14.45 -16.06
CA ASP A 162 -23.91 13.60 -14.93
C ASP A 162 -23.91 14.38 -13.60
N LYS A 163 -23.57 15.67 -13.62
CA LYS A 163 -23.71 16.55 -12.45
C LYS A 163 -25.17 16.74 -12.06
N ILE A 164 -26.05 16.99 -13.03
CA ILE A 164 -27.50 17.14 -12.80
C ILE A 164 -28.07 15.87 -12.17
N VAL A 165 -27.77 14.70 -12.72
CA VAL A 165 -28.24 13.41 -12.17
C VAL A 165 -27.75 13.21 -10.74
N ARG A 166 -26.47 13.50 -10.45
CA ARG A 166 -25.93 13.43 -9.08
C ARG A 166 -26.65 14.37 -8.12
N MET A 167 -26.88 15.61 -8.52
CA MET A 167 -27.59 16.60 -7.70
C MET A 167 -29.05 16.20 -7.47
N GLN A 168 -29.74 15.67 -8.48
CA GLN A 168 -31.10 15.15 -8.34
C GLN A 168 -31.18 13.97 -7.39
N LYS A 169 -30.21 13.04 -7.46
CA LYS A 169 -30.13 11.91 -6.52
C LYS A 169 -29.89 12.40 -5.09
N ALA A 170 -28.99 13.36 -4.90
CA ALA A 170 -28.75 13.97 -3.59
C ALA A 170 -30.01 14.66 -3.05
N LYS A 171 -30.71 15.43 -3.90
CA LYS A 171 -31.99 16.05 -3.56
C LYS A 171 -33.04 15.01 -3.14
N CYS A 172 -33.21 13.94 -3.90
CA CYS A 172 -34.15 12.86 -3.55
C CYS A 172 -33.81 12.22 -2.19
N ASN A 173 -32.53 11.93 -1.95
CA ASN A 173 -32.07 11.40 -0.66
C ASN A 173 -32.33 12.38 0.50
N MET A 174 -32.08 13.68 0.28
CA MET A 174 -32.40 14.73 1.26
C MET A 174 -33.89 14.83 1.52
N GLU A 175 -34.74 14.74 0.50
CA GLU A 175 -36.20 14.76 0.69
C GLU A 175 -36.69 13.53 1.45
N LEU A 176 -36.15 12.34 1.17
CA LEU A 176 -36.47 11.11 1.91
C LEU A 176 -36.05 11.21 3.38
N THR A 177 -34.85 11.72 3.66
CA THR A 177 -34.39 11.93 5.03
C THR A 177 -35.20 13.01 5.75
N ILE A 178 -35.55 14.12 5.10
CA ILE A 178 -36.45 15.13 5.69
C ILE A 178 -37.82 14.53 6.02
N LYS A 179 -38.39 13.71 5.12
CA LYS A 179 -39.65 13.00 5.38
C LYS A 179 -39.53 12.06 6.58
N SER A 180 -38.43 11.30 6.68
CA SER A 180 -38.18 10.41 7.81
C SER A 180 -37.94 11.16 9.12
N TYR A 181 -37.35 12.35 9.09
CA TYR A 181 -37.14 13.21 10.27
C TYR A 181 -38.38 14.02 10.68
N LYS A 182 -39.36 14.20 9.78
CA LYS A 182 -40.59 14.96 10.07
C LYS A 182 -41.35 14.39 11.28
N LYS A 183 -41.43 13.06 11.43
CA LYS A 183 -42.07 12.40 12.59
C LYS A 183 -41.36 12.74 13.90
N PHE A 184 -40.02 12.77 13.91
CA PHE A 184 -39.23 13.10 15.09
C PHE A 184 -39.37 14.57 15.45
N ARG A 185 -39.39 15.46 14.44
CA ARG A 185 -39.66 16.89 14.66
C ARG A 185 -41.05 17.11 15.25
N ALA A 186 -42.08 16.44 14.74
CA ALA A 186 -43.44 16.53 15.27
C ALA A 186 -43.48 16.07 16.73
N TYR A 187 -42.90 14.90 17.02
CA TYR A 187 -42.79 14.39 18.38
C TYR A 187 -42.07 15.36 19.33
N LEU A 188 -40.91 15.91 18.93
CA LEU A 188 -40.18 16.88 19.77
C LEU A 188 -40.97 18.16 19.98
N GLN A 189 -41.75 18.60 18.98
CA GLN A 189 -42.65 19.73 19.13
C GLN A 189 -43.77 19.43 20.12
N ASP A 190 -44.36 18.24 20.08
CA ASP A 190 -45.39 17.80 21.03
C ASP A 190 -44.82 17.74 22.46
N VAL A 191 -43.60 17.20 22.63
CA VAL A 191 -42.91 17.17 23.93
C VAL A 191 -42.69 18.58 24.47
N VAL A 192 -42.27 19.53 23.63
CA VAL A 192 -42.12 20.94 24.00
C VAL A 192 -43.46 21.57 24.38
N ASN A 193 -44.55 21.23 23.67
CA ASN A 193 -45.88 21.72 24.00
C ASN A 193 -46.41 21.17 25.34
N CYS A 194 -46.07 19.91 25.67
CA CYS A 194 -46.47 19.27 26.92
C CYS A 194 -45.59 19.67 28.13
N SER A 195 -44.38 20.17 27.89
CA SER A 195 -43.42 20.49 28.95
C SER A 195 -43.23 22.01 29.11
N PHE A 196 -43.61 22.53 30.28
CA PHE A 196 -43.47 23.97 30.58
C PHE A 196 -42.00 24.43 30.68
N GLU A 197 -41.06 23.51 30.92
CA GLU A 197 -39.63 23.81 31.08
C GLU A 197 -38.94 24.23 29.77
N PHE A 198 -39.43 23.79 28.61
CA PHE A 198 -38.76 23.99 27.34
C PHE A 198 -39.53 24.96 26.45
N LYS A 199 -38.90 26.09 26.10
CA LYS A 199 -39.51 27.11 25.22
C LYS A 199 -39.40 26.79 23.73
N SER A 200 -38.50 25.89 23.35
CA SER A 200 -38.22 25.54 21.95
C SER A 200 -37.55 24.17 21.86
N VAL A 201 -37.75 23.46 20.74
CA VAL A 201 -37.07 22.20 20.41
C VAL A 201 -35.55 22.37 20.46
N GLY A 202 -35.02 23.52 20.02
CA GLY A 202 -33.58 23.82 20.11
C GLY A 202 -33.09 24.02 21.55
N GLY A 203 -33.96 24.45 22.46
CA GLY A 203 -33.66 24.50 23.90
C GLY A 203 -33.55 23.11 24.51
N LEU A 204 -34.50 22.23 24.18
CA LEU A 204 -34.49 20.83 24.59
C LEU A 204 -33.23 20.10 24.11
N LEU A 205 -32.90 20.24 22.82
CA LEU A 205 -31.71 19.61 22.23
C LEU A 205 -30.41 20.12 22.85
N ARG A 206 -30.29 21.41 23.14
CA ARG A 206 -29.09 21.95 23.81
C ARG A 206 -28.93 21.40 25.22
N ARG A 207 -30.01 21.29 26.00
CA ARG A 207 -29.95 20.68 27.33
C ARG A 207 -29.61 19.20 27.25
N PHE A 208 -30.19 18.48 26.28
CA PHE A 208 -29.85 17.09 26.03
C PHE A 208 -28.37 16.92 25.67
N GLN A 209 -27.85 17.76 24.76
CA GLN A 209 -26.44 17.75 24.40
C GLN A 209 -25.55 18.03 25.62
N ALA A 210 -25.85 19.07 26.39
CA ALA A 210 -25.11 19.37 27.62
C ALA A 210 -25.15 18.21 28.63
N LEU A 211 -26.27 17.48 28.72
CA LEU A 211 -26.39 16.30 29.58
C LEU A 211 -25.58 15.11 29.04
N CYS A 212 -25.56 14.91 27.72
CA CYS A 212 -24.71 13.93 27.07
C CYS A 212 -23.23 14.22 27.30
N ASP A 213 -22.80 15.47 27.09
CA ASP A 213 -21.43 15.92 27.32
C ASP A 213 -21.04 15.75 28.79
N ALA A 214 -21.93 16.14 29.72
CA ALA A 214 -21.72 15.94 31.15
C ALA A 214 -21.64 14.45 31.54
N LYS A 215 -22.46 13.61 30.93
CA LYS A 215 -22.42 12.15 31.12
C LYS A 215 -21.11 11.55 30.60
N GLU A 216 -20.65 12.00 29.44
CA GLU A 216 -19.39 11.53 28.86
C GLU A 216 -18.20 11.95 29.72
N LEU A 217 -18.17 13.21 30.17
CA LEU A 217 -17.16 13.71 31.09
C LEU A 217 -17.17 12.93 32.41
N LEU A 218 -18.35 12.72 33.02
CA LEU A 218 -18.47 11.96 34.26
C LEU A 218 -18.01 10.50 34.07
N SER A 219 -18.38 9.88 32.95
CA SER A 219 -17.94 8.53 32.59
C SER A 219 -16.41 8.46 32.43
N GLY A 220 -15.80 9.47 31.81
CA GLY A 220 -14.34 9.61 31.75
C GLY A 220 -13.72 9.69 33.14
N THR A 221 -14.18 10.62 33.97
CA THR A 221 -13.65 10.76 35.34
C THR A 221 -13.84 9.51 36.20
N LEU A 222 -14.93 8.77 36.00
CA LEU A 222 -15.17 7.51 36.72
C LEU A 222 -14.16 6.44 36.31
N LYS A 223 -13.85 6.33 35.01
CA LYS A 223 -12.82 5.41 34.51
C LYS A 223 -11.46 5.76 35.08
N ASP A 224 -11.07 7.02 35.01
CA ASP A 224 -9.78 7.48 35.55
C ASP A 224 -9.67 7.16 37.05
N ASN A 225 -10.74 7.41 37.82
CA ASN A 225 -10.78 7.08 39.26
C ASN A 225 -10.71 5.57 39.51
N MET A 226 -11.35 4.74 38.67
CA MET A 226 -11.25 3.29 38.77
C MET A 226 -9.83 2.81 38.48
N GLU A 227 -9.16 3.36 37.46
CA GLU A 227 -7.77 3.04 37.15
C GLU A 227 -6.81 3.41 38.30
N ILE A 228 -6.99 4.59 38.91
CA ILE A 228 -6.21 5.01 40.08
C ILE A 228 -6.45 4.05 41.26
N LEU A 229 -7.70 3.65 41.49
CA LEU A 229 -8.05 2.71 42.57
C LEU A 229 -7.42 1.33 42.33
N GLU A 230 -7.51 0.82 41.10
CA GLU A 230 -6.89 -0.45 40.72
C GLU A 230 -5.37 -0.40 40.92
N HIS A 231 -4.71 0.69 40.51
CA HIS A 231 -3.29 0.89 40.74
C HIS A 231 -2.95 0.89 42.23
N ALA A 232 -3.65 1.67 43.05
CA ALA A 232 -3.44 1.72 44.49
C ALA A 232 -3.67 0.35 45.16
N LYS A 233 -4.67 -0.42 44.68
CA LYS A 233 -4.92 -1.79 45.15
C LYS A 233 -3.78 -2.74 44.78
N LEU A 234 -3.25 -2.65 43.57
CA LEU A 234 -2.10 -3.45 43.13
C LEU A 234 -0.85 -3.13 43.96
N GLU A 235 -0.57 -1.85 44.20
CA GLU A 235 0.52 -1.42 45.08
C GLU A 235 0.35 -1.95 46.50
N MET A 236 -0.86 -1.87 47.06
CA MET A 236 -1.16 -2.42 48.37
C MET A 236 -0.96 -3.94 48.42
N MET A 237 -1.41 -4.68 47.40
CA MET A 237 -1.19 -6.13 47.31
C MET A 237 0.29 -6.48 47.26
N LYS A 238 1.07 -5.76 46.45
CA LYS A 238 2.52 -5.93 46.39
C LYS A 238 3.20 -5.69 47.74
N LEU A 239 2.83 -4.60 48.43
CA LEU A 239 3.34 -4.32 49.77
C LEU A 239 2.97 -5.42 50.77
N ILE A 240 1.74 -5.94 50.72
CA ILE A 240 1.31 -7.05 51.57
C ILE A 240 2.15 -8.30 51.29
N GLU A 241 2.39 -8.65 50.03
CA GLU A 241 3.24 -9.79 49.66
C GLU A 241 4.67 -9.63 50.17
N GLU A 242 5.27 -8.45 49.98
CA GLU A 242 6.61 -8.14 50.48
C GLU A 242 6.68 -8.25 52.01
N LYS A 243 5.69 -7.71 52.73
CA LYS A 243 5.63 -7.80 54.20
C LYS A 243 5.38 -9.23 54.68
N ASN A 244 4.52 -9.99 54.00
CA ASN A 244 4.28 -11.40 54.31
C ASN A 244 5.55 -12.23 54.14
N PHE A 245 6.35 -11.96 53.12
CA PHE A 245 7.65 -12.61 52.94
C PHE A 245 8.61 -12.32 54.09
N ILE A 246 8.66 -11.07 54.55
CA ILE A 246 9.47 -10.67 55.72
C ILE A 246 8.97 -11.38 56.99
N ILE A 247 7.66 -11.40 57.23
CA ILE A 247 7.06 -12.09 58.39
C ILE A 247 7.40 -13.59 58.35
N MET A 248 7.32 -14.24 57.19
CA MET A 248 7.72 -15.64 57.04
C MET A 248 9.21 -15.84 57.38
N GLY A 249 10.08 -14.93 56.91
CA GLY A 249 11.50 -14.93 57.27
C GLY A 249 11.74 -14.80 58.78
N LEU A 250 11.04 -13.88 59.45
CA LEU A 250 11.12 -13.69 60.90
C LEU A 250 10.57 -14.88 61.68
N ASN A 251 9.45 -15.46 61.25
CA ASN A 251 8.88 -16.66 61.87
C ASN A 251 9.85 -17.85 61.80
N ASN A 252 10.56 -18.02 60.68
CA ASN A 252 11.60 -19.04 60.57
C ASN A 252 12.77 -18.77 61.52
N GLN A 253 13.16 -17.50 61.70
CA GLN A 253 14.20 -17.13 62.67
C GLN A 253 13.75 -17.40 64.12
N ILE A 254 12.51 -17.06 64.46
CA ILE A 254 11.91 -17.36 65.78
C ILE A 254 11.91 -18.87 66.03
N ALA A 255 11.44 -19.66 65.07
CA ALA A 255 11.42 -21.12 65.19
C ALA A 255 12.84 -21.70 65.39
N ASN A 256 13.83 -21.18 64.67
CA ASN A 256 15.23 -21.61 64.84
C ASN A 256 15.80 -21.22 66.22
N LEU A 257 15.56 -19.99 66.67
CA LEU A 257 15.97 -19.55 68.00
C LEU A 257 15.30 -20.34 69.11
N GLN A 258 14.00 -20.64 68.97
CA GLN A 258 13.26 -21.46 69.92
C GLN A 258 13.83 -22.88 69.96
N ALA A 259 14.08 -23.51 68.81
CA ALA A 259 14.71 -24.83 68.76
C ALA A 259 16.11 -24.83 69.39
N ARG A 260 16.90 -23.77 69.21
CA ARG A 260 18.20 -23.61 69.88
C ARG A 260 18.06 -23.48 71.39
N TYR A 261 17.09 -22.68 71.85
CA TYR A 261 16.81 -22.50 73.27
C TYR A 261 16.35 -23.81 73.92
N GLU A 262 15.41 -24.53 73.32
CA GLU A 262 14.92 -25.81 73.80
C GLU A 262 16.06 -26.84 73.89
N ASN A 263 16.91 -26.92 72.87
CA ASN A 263 18.09 -27.79 72.90
C ASN A 263 19.08 -27.43 74.01
N ALA A 264 19.32 -26.14 74.25
CA ALA A 264 20.18 -25.68 75.35
C ALA A 264 19.54 -25.99 76.72
N ASN A 265 18.23 -25.82 76.85
CA ASN A 265 17.48 -26.09 78.07
C ASN A 265 17.47 -27.60 78.40
N ILE A 266 17.30 -28.47 77.40
CA ILE A 266 17.41 -29.93 77.58
C ILE A 266 18.79 -30.29 78.13
N LYS A 267 19.87 -29.77 77.53
CA LYS A 267 21.24 -30.03 78.00
C LYS A 267 21.48 -29.51 79.42
N ALA A 268 20.93 -28.33 79.75
CA ALA A 268 21.01 -27.77 81.09
C ALA A 268 20.30 -28.69 82.10
N LEU A 269 19.09 -29.16 81.80
CA LEU A 269 18.33 -30.07 82.64
C LEU A 269 19.02 -31.43 82.83
N GLU A 270 19.62 -31.98 81.77
CA GLU A 270 20.45 -33.18 81.85
C GLU A 270 21.63 -32.97 82.82
N SER A 271 22.33 -31.85 82.70
CA SER A 271 23.44 -31.52 83.59
C SER A 271 23.01 -31.33 85.04
N GLU A 272 21.86 -30.69 85.28
CA GLU A 272 21.27 -30.51 86.61
C GLU A 272 20.89 -31.87 87.23
N THR A 273 20.33 -32.77 86.42
CA THR A 273 19.98 -34.13 86.84
C THR A 273 21.24 -34.90 87.25
N LEU A 274 22.31 -34.83 86.46
CA LEU A 274 23.60 -35.46 86.79
C LEU A 274 24.19 -34.89 88.08
N VAL A 275 24.20 -33.56 88.24
CA VAL A 275 24.67 -32.90 89.46
C VAL A 275 23.86 -33.34 90.67
N THR A 276 22.54 -33.45 90.53
CA THR A 276 21.65 -33.92 91.60
C THR A 276 21.93 -35.37 91.96
N GLN A 277 22.17 -36.25 90.97
CA GLN A 277 22.57 -37.63 91.20
C GLN A 277 23.91 -37.73 91.95
N ILE A 278 24.92 -36.96 91.54
CA ILE A 278 26.23 -36.88 92.22
C ILE A 278 26.05 -36.40 93.66
N LYS A 279 25.28 -35.32 93.87
CA LYS A 279 24.98 -34.80 95.20
C LYS A 279 24.29 -35.84 96.08
N ASN A 280 23.27 -36.52 95.56
CA ASN A 280 22.56 -37.57 96.28
C ASN A 280 23.48 -38.74 96.64
N ASN A 281 24.38 -39.14 95.73
CA ASN A 281 25.38 -40.17 96.00
C ASN A 281 26.36 -39.72 97.09
N ALA A 282 26.88 -38.49 97.02
CA ALA A 282 27.75 -37.93 98.05
C ALA A 282 27.08 -37.86 99.42
N VAL A 283 25.79 -37.48 99.49
CA VAL A 283 25.01 -37.48 100.74
C VAL A 283 24.84 -38.91 101.29
N ARG A 284 24.57 -39.91 100.44
CA ARG A 284 24.51 -41.32 100.87
C ARG A 284 25.84 -41.79 101.44
N GLN A 285 26.94 -41.59 100.72
CA GLN A 285 28.29 -41.95 101.20
C GLN A 285 28.63 -41.25 102.52
N LEU A 286 28.31 -39.95 102.64
CA LEU A 286 28.52 -39.21 103.88
C LEU A 286 27.67 -39.77 105.03
N SER A 287 26.43 -40.16 104.76
CA SER A 287 25.56 -40.83 105.74
C SER A 287 26.14 -42.17 106.19
N GLU A 288 26.63 -43.00 105.27
CA GLU A 288 27.30 -44.27 105.60
C GLU A 288 28.53 -44.04 106.49
N ILE A 289 29.39 -43.09 106.12
CA ILE A 289 30.55 -42.69 106.94
C ILE A 289 30.08 -42.26 108.33
N ASN A 290 29.04 -41.43 108.44
CA ASN A 290 28.51 -40.98 109.72
C ASN A 290 27.88 -42.12 110.53
N MET A 291 27.21 -43.08 109.91
CA MET A 291 26.67 -44.28 110.57
C MET A 291 27.81 -45.13 111.14
N VAL A 292 28.88 -45.35 110.38
CA VAL A 292 30.07 -46.09 110.85
C VAL A 292 30.73 -45.35 112.02
N LYS A 293 30.94 -44.02 111.90
CA LYS A 293 31.48 -43.20 112.99
C LYS A 293 30.62 -43.26 114.26
N ASN A 294 29.29 -43.15 114.12
CA ASN A 294 28.36 -43.27 115.25
C ASN A 294 28.38 -44.68 115.86
N SER A 295 28.52 -45.73 115.04
CA SER A 295 28.61 -47.12 115.52
C SER A 295 29.89 -47.33 116.34
N ILE A 296 31.03 -46.83 115.84
CA ILE A 296 32.31 -46.85 116.58
C ILE A 296 32.17 -46.10 117.91
N TRP A 297 31.57 -44.92 117.89
CA TRP A 297 31.31 -44.13 119.10
C TRP A 297 30.44 -44.91 120.10
N ASN A 298 29.34 -45.51 119.65
CA ASN A 298 28.43 -46.26 120.51
C ASN A 298 29.14 -47.46 121.15
N VAL A 299 29.93 -48.23 120.38
CA VAL A 299 30.71 -49.36 120.90
C VAL A 299 31.75 -48.88 121.92
N TYR A 300 32.45 -47.77 121.65
CA TYR A 300 33.39 -47.17 122.59
C TYR A 300 32.71 -46.80 123.91
N VAL A 301 31.58 -46.09 123.85
CA VAL A 301 30.80 -45.69 125.03
C VAL A 301 30.34 -46.91 125.83
N HIS A 302 29.80 -47.94 125.17
CA HIS A 302 29.39 -49.18 125.86
C HIS A 302 30.57 -49.91 126.52
N MET A 303 31.73 -50.01 125.86
CA MET A 303 32.91 -50.66 126.44
C MET A 303 33.51 -49.86 127.60
N ALA A 304 33.56 -48.54 127.49
CA ALA A 304 34.00 -47.65 128.56
C ALA A 304 33.07 -47.77 129.79
N ALA A 305 31.75 -47.78 129.57
CA ALA A 305 30.75 -47.96 130.62
C ALA A 305 30.85 -49.34 131.28
N SER A 306 31.00 -50.42 130.50
CA SER A 306 31.16 -51.79 131.02
C SER A 306 32.41 -51.96 131.89
N LYS A 307 33.51 -51.28 131.53
CA LYS A 307 34.75 -51.26 132.34
C LYS A 307 34.76 -50.17 133.42
N LYS A 308 33.67 -49.42 133.63
CA LYS A 308 33.57 -48.27 134.56
C LYS A 308 34.64 -47.18 134.35
N HIS A 309 35.14 -47.00 133.13
CA HIS A 309 36.08 -45.93 132.79
C HIS A 309 35.32 -44.65 132.40
N PRO A 310 35.77 -43.45 132.84
CA PRO A 310 35.17 -42.20 132.41
C PRO A 310 35.41 -41.98 130.90
N ILE A 311 34.37 -41.51 130.20
CA ILE A 311 34.43 -41.18 128.76
C ILE A 311 35.33 -39.95 128.59
N LYS A 312 36.55 -40.15 128.08
CA LYS A 312 37.56 -39.08 127.93
C LYS A 312 37.84 -38.68 126.48
N ILE A 313 37.54 -39.54 125.51
CA ILE A 313 37.85 -39.30 124.09
C ILE A 313 36.69 -38.51 123.44
N LYS A 314 37.02 -37.50 122.62
CA LYS A 314 36.04 -36.68 121.89
C LYS A 314 35.40 -37.45 120.74
N ARG A 315 34.18 -37.06 120.36
CA ARG A 315 33.36 -37.75 119.35
C ARG A 315 33.98 -37.74 117.96
N GLU A 316 34.75 -36.72 117.61
CA GLU A 316 35.35 -36.56 116.27
C GLU A 316 36.61 -37.45 116.05
N ASN A 317 37.30 -37.85 117.12
CA ASN A 317 38.53 -38.66 117.05
C ASN A 317 38.24 -40.16 116.96
N VAL A 318 37.78 -40.60 115.78
CA VAL A 318 37.38 -42.00 115.51
C VAL A 318 38.56 -42.98 115.66
N GLU A 319 39.77 -42.56 115.32
CA GLU A 319 40.96 -43.40 115.34
C GLU A 319 41.37 -43.79 116.77
N GLU A 320 41.38 -42.84 117.70
CA GLU A 320 41.67 -43.08 119.12
C GLU A 320 40.59 -43.97 119.77
N GLN A 321 39.32 -43.79 119.39
CA GLN A 321 38.21 -44.64 119.84
C GLN A 321 38.39 -46.08 119.36
N MET A 322 38.76 -46.29 118.09
CA MET A 322 38.96 -47.61 117.52
C MET A 322 40.20 -48.32 118.12
N MET A 323 41.28 -47.58 118.39
CA MET A 323 42.44 -48.13 119.12
C MET A 323 42.07 -48.59 120.53
N TYR A 324 41.25 -47.80 121.25
CA TYR A 324 40.74 -48.19 122.57
C TYR A 324 39.87 -49.45 122.49
N ILE A 325 38.93 -49.52 121.53
CA ILE A 325 38.09 -50.71 121.28
C ILE A 325 38.98 -51.93 120.97
N ASN A 326 39.97 -51.83 120.08
CA ASN A 326 40.85 -52.95 119.75
C ASN A 326 41.67 -53.42 120.96
N ARG A 327 42.17 -52.50 121.78
CA ARG A 327 42.90 -52.84 123.02
C ARG A 327 41.99 -53.54 124.02
N THR A 328 40.77 -53.05 124.25
CA THR A 328 39.83 -53.69 125.18
C THR A 328 39.37 -55.06 124.66
N LEU A 329 39.14 -55.22 123.36
CA LEU A 329 38.70 -56.47 122.74
C LEU A 329 39.81 -57.52 122.75
N THR A 330 41.08 -57.13 122.54
CA THR A 330 42.24 -58.04 122.70
C THR A 330 42.45 -58.46 124.16
N GLU A 331 42.25 -57.56 125.12
CA GLU A 331 42.25 -57.89 126.55
C GLU A 331 41.13 -58.87 126.90
N LEU A 332 39.88 -58.61 126.46
CA LEU A 332 38.75 -59.52 126.67
C LEU A 332 38.95 -60.87 125.97
N SER A 333 39.55 -60.90 124.78
CA SER A 333 39.91 -62.14 124.08
C SER A 333 40.95 -62.94 124.85
N LYS A 334 41.95 -62.30 125.46
CA LYS A 334 42.91 -62.96 126.36
C LYS A 334 42.20 -63.54 127.58
N VAL A 335 41.31 -62.77 128.22
CA VAL A 335 40.50 -63.24 129.36
C VAL A 335 39.60 -64.42 128.96
N ASN A 336 38.92 -64.35 127.83
CA ASN A 336 38.03 -65.41 127.36
C ASN A 336 38.80 -66.67 126.94
N LYS A 337 40.00 -66.54 126.36
CA LYS A 337 40.93 -67.67 126.14
C LYS A 337 41.39 -68.30 127.45
N LEU A 338 41.63 -67.52 128.50
CA LEU A 338 41.96 -68.04 129.84
C LEU A 338 40.75 -68.76 130.48
N ILE A 339 39.54 -68.25 130.29
CA ILE A 339 38.30 -68.90 130.75
C ILE A 339 38.05 -70.20 129.98
N LYS A 340 38.19 -70.23 128.65
CA LYS A 340 38.09 -71.46 127.85
C LYS A 340 39.16 -72.49 128.24
N LYS A 341 40.40 -72.05 128.53
CA LYS A 341 41.45 -72.94 129.06
C LYS A 341 41.13 -73.47 130.46
N ARG A 342 40.36 -72.74 131.26
CA ARG A 342 39.85 -73.22 132.56
C ARG A 342 38.68 -74.18 132.39
N SER A 343 37.76 -73.95 131.45
CA SER A 343 36.65 -74.87 131.19
C SER A 343 37.10 -76.18 130.53
N THR A 344 38.16 -76.19 129.72
CA THR A 344 38.73 -77.42 129.17
C THR A 344 39.65 -78.17 130.14
N LYS A 345 39.98 -77.58 131.30
CA LYS A 345 40.62 -78.27 132.43
C LYS A 345 39.61 -78.85 133.44
N ILE A 346 38.31 -78.64 133.19
CA ILE A 346 37.20 -79.29 133.88
C ILE A 346 36.61 -80.31 132.89
N LYS A 347 37.40 -81.34 132.60
CA LYS A 347 36.99 -82.64 132.06
C LYS A 347 37.95 -83.68 132.60
#